data_AF-S0FJY3-F1
#
_entry.id   AF-S0FJY3-F1
#
_cell.length_a   1.000
_cell.length_b   1.000
_cell.length_c   1.000
_cell.angle_alpha   90.00
_cell.angle_beta   90.00
_cell.angle_gamma   90.00
#
_symmetry.space_group_name_H-M   'P 1'
#
loop_
_entity.id
_entity.type
_entity.pdbx_description
1 polymer ?
#
loop_
_entity_poly.entity_id
_entity_poly.type
_entity_poly.pdbx_seq_one_letter_code
_entity_poly.pdbx_strand_id
1 'polypeptide(L)'
;MAREAIGKCPVCGSETEVTRITCNSCDTVIEGHFSLCKFCKLTTDQRNFLDVFIKCRGNIKEVEKELGVSYPTVKNKLEDVASALGHKGEPVPEVPGRRKEILDKLNAGELSVEEALSQMKE
;
A
#
# COMPACT_ATOMS: atom_id res chain seq x y z
N MET A 1 9.03 -26.06 -3.99
CA MET A 1 8.48 -24.69 -3.79
C MET A 1 8.67 -23.92 -5.08
N ALA A 2 7.61 -23.35 -5.65
CA ALA A 2 7.74 -22.51 -6.84
C ALA A 2 8.48 -21.22 -6.47
N ARG A 3 9.48 -20.82 -7.28
CA ARG A 3 10.15 -19.53 -7.12
C ARG A 3 9.32 -18.48 -7.84
N GLU A 4 8.90 -17.44 -7.13
CA GLU A 4 8.22 -16.31 -7.75
C GLU A 4 9.19 -15.47 -8.58
N ALA A 5 8.69 -14.86 -9.66
CA ALA A 5 9.46 -13.89 -10.41
C ALA A 5 9.76 -12.67 -9.52
N ILE A 6 11.03 -12.31 -9.42
CA ILE A 6 11.47 -11.20 -8.58
C ILE A 6 11.12 -9.90 -9.31
N GLY A 7 10.21 -9.08 -8.75
CA GLY A 7 9.76 -7.81 -9.33
C GLY A 7 10.70 -6.62 -9.23
N LYS A 8 11.75 -6.73 -8.39
CA LYS A 8 12.77 -5.71 -8.21
C LYS A 8 14.15 -6.33 -8.05
N CYS A 9 15.17 -5.71 -8.65
CA CYS A 9 16.54 -6.18 -8.54
C CYS A 9 16.98 -6.18 -7.05
N PRO A 10 17.42 -7.32 -6.49
CA PRO A 10 17.84 -7.40 -5.08
C PRO A 10 19.14 -6.62 -4.79
N VAL A 11 19.85 -6.17 -5.83
CA VAL A 11 21.10 -5.41 -5.71
C VAL A 11 20.84 -3.90 -5.73
N CYS A 12 20.04 -3.39 -6.66
CA CYS A 12 19.85 -1.95 -6.87
C CYS A 12 18.39 -1.46 -6.71
N GLY A 13 17.42 -2.36 -6.52
CA GLY A 13 16.01 -2.01 -6.37
C GLY A 13 15.29 -1.57 -7.65
N SER A 14 15.97 -1.55 -8.79
CA SER A 14 15.38 -1.24 -10.10
C SER A 14 14.38 -2.29 -10.55
N GLU A 15 13.52 -1.95 -11.51
CA GLU A 15 12.56 -2.90 -12.09
C GLU A 15 13.27 -4.02 -12.85
N THR A 16 12.64 -5.20 -12.84
CA THR A 16 13.06 -6.38 -13.59
C THR A 16 12.02 -6.71 -14.65
N GLU A 17 12.44 -7.45 -15.67
CA GLU A 17 11.60 -7.96 -16.74
C GLU A 17 11.78 -9.48 -16.89
N VAL A 18 10.77 -10.13 -17.47
CA VAL A 18 10.86 -11.52 -17.87
C VAL A 18 11.35 -11.55 -19.31
N THR A 19 12.40 -12.32 -19.60
CA THR A 19 12.98 -12.44 -20.95
C THR A 19 12.60 -13.73 -21.68
N ARG A 20 12.14 -14.74 -20.93
CA ARG A 20 11.81 -16.07 -21.43
C ARG A 20 10.66 -16.68 -20.63
N ILE A 21 9.67 -17.23 -21.32
CA ILE A 21 8.54 -17.98 -20.76
C ILE A 21 8.51 -19.36 -21.42
N THR A 22 8.44 -20.42 -20.62
CA THR A 22 8.36 -21.80 -21.11
C THR A 22 7.01 -22.41 -20.74
N CYS A 23 6.32 -22.97 -21.73
CA CYS A 23 5.10 -23.73 -21.51
C CYS A 23 5.43 -25.15 -21.05
N ASN A 24 5.03 -25.53 -19.84
CA ASN A 24 5.29 -26.87 -19.29
C ASN A 24 4.48 -28.00 -19.97
N SER A 25 3.53 -27.67 -20.84
CA SER A 25 2.65 -28.66 -21.50
C SER A 25 3.13 -29.04 -22.91
N CYS A 26 3.81 -28.14 -23.61
CA CYS A 26 4.22 -28.34 -25.00
C CYS A 26 5.63 -27.84 -25.32
N ASP A 27 6.40 -27.46 -24.29
CA ASP A 27 7.79 -26.97 -24.38
C ASP A 27 8.00 -25.73 -25.26
N THR A 28 6.92 -25.08 -25.70
CA THR A 28 7.01 -23.81 -26.42
C THR A 28 7.75 -22.78 -25.58
N VAL A 29 8.79 -22.20 -26.18
CA VAL A 29 9.56 -21.10 -25.59
C VAL A 29 9.14 -19.80 -26.25
N ILE A 30 8.76 -18.83 -25.44
CA ILE A 30 8.43 -17.47 -25.86
C ILE A 30 9.53 -16.56 -25.32
N GLU A 31 10.25 -15.88 -26.21
CA GLU A 31 11.35 -14.97 -25.88
C GLU A 31 11.00 -13.53 -26.28
N GLY A 32 11.41 -12.57 -25.46
CA GLY A 32 11.09 -11.16 -25.64
C GLY A 32 11.16 -10.40 -24.32
N HIS A 33 10.94 -9.09 -24.35
CA HIS A 33 10.95 -8.25 -23.14
C HIS A 33 9.53 -8.12 -22.58
N PHE A 34 9.25 -8.80 -21.48
CA PHE A 34 7.93 -8.79 -20.84
C PHE A 34 7.99 -8.06 -19.51
N SER A 35 7.13 -7.06 -19.35
CA SER A 35 6.93 -6.42 -18.06
C SER A 35 6.23 -7.39 -17.10
N LEU A 36 6.65 -7.35 -15.83
CA LEU A 36 5.96 -8.07 -14.78
C LEU A 36 4.58 -7.48 -14.52
N CYS A 37 3.64 -8.33 -14.14
CA CYS A 37 2.29 -7.91 -13.80
C CYS A 37 2.31 -6.85 -12.68
N LYS A 38 1.35 -5.90 -12.66
CA LYS A 38 1.33 -4.83 -11.64
C LYS A 38 1.32 -5.36 -10.19
N PHE A 39 0.71 -6.53 -9.96
CA PHE A 39 0.69 -7.20 -8.66
C PHE A 39 2.01 -7.89 -8.29
N CYS A 40 2.78 -8.31 -9.30
CA CYS A 40 4.08 -8.97 -9.16
C CYS A 40 5.15 -7.99 -8.63
N LYS A 41 4.86 -6.68 -8.71
CA LYS A 41 5.71 -5.60 -8.20
C LYS A 41 5.40 -5.21 -6.74
N LEU A 42 4.32 -5.75 -6.17
CA LEU A 42 3.93 -5.46 -4.78
C LEU A 42 4.92 -6.07 -3.79
N THR A 43 5.14 -5.37 -2.67
CA THR A 43 5.93 -5.92 -1.56
C THR A 43 5.23 -7.12 -0.93
N THR A 44 5.96 -7.91 -0.14
CA THR A 44 5.36 -9.03 0.61
C THR A 44 4.24 -8.55 1.53
N ASP A 45 4.43 -7.43 2.22
CA ASP A 45 3.41 -6.86 3.12
C ASP A 45 2.16 -6.41 2.36
N GLN A 46 2.33 -5.79 1.19
CA GLN A 46 1.23 -5.38 0.33
C GLN A 46 0.43 -6.57 -0.19
N ARG A 47 1.11 -7.66 -0.59
CA ARG A 47 0.45 -8.90 -1.03
C ARG A 47 -0.29 -9.58 0.10
N ASN A 48 0.30 -9.66 1.29
CA ASN A 48 -0.33 -10.21 2.49
C ASN A 48 -1.59 -9.42 2.87
N PHE A 49 -1.51 -8.08 2.82
CA PHE A 49 -2.68 -7.25 3.04
C PHE A 49 -3.78 -7.51 2.01
N LEU A 50 -3.43 -7.62 0.72
CA LEU A 50 -4.39 -7.89 -0.35
C LEU A 50 -5.10 -9.23 -0.15
N ASP A 51 -4.36 -10.27 0.22
CA ASP A 51 -4.89 -11.61 0.49
C ASP A 51 -5.92 -11.58 1.63
N VAL A 52 -5.57 -10.94 2.74
CA VAL A 52 -6.50 -10.75 3.87
C VAL A 52 -7.70 -9.90 3.49
N PHE A 53 -7.49 -8.81 2.75
CA PHE A 53 -8.58 -7.93 2.31
C PHE A 53 -9.60 -8.68 1.45
N ILE A 54 -9.13 -9.50 0.51
CA ILE A 54 -10.00 -10.34 -0.34
C ILE A 54 -10.66 -11.47 0.47
N LYS A 55 -9.93 -12.12 1.40
CA LYS A 55 -10.50 -13.11 2.34
C LYS A 55 -11.67 -12.53 3.13
N CYS A 56 -11.55 -11.29 3.58
CA CYS A 56 -12.59 -10.53 4.27
C CYS A 56 -13.62 -9.88 3.34
N ARG A 57 -13.55 -10.11 2.01
CA ARG A 57 -14.44 -9.55 0.98
C ARG A 57 -14.52 -8.02 1.02
N GLY A 58 -13.43 -7.37 1.40
CA GLY A 58 -13.34 -5.92 1.56
C GLY A 58 -14.03 -5.34 2.79
N ASN A 59 -14.51 -6.18 3.73
CA ASN A 59 -15.08 -5.69 4.98
C ASN A 59 -13.98 -5.22 5.95
N ILE A 60 -13.82 -3.89 6.05
CA ILE A 60 -12.78 -3.25 6.87
C ILE A 60 -12.79 -3.70 8.32
N LYS A 61 -13.97 -3.89 8.94
CA LYS A 61 -14.08 -4.34 10.34
C LYS A 61 -13.58 -5.77 10.54
N GLU A 62 -13.74 -6.62 9.54
CA GLU A 62 -13.23 -8.00 9.60
C GLU A 62 -11.71 -8.01 9.34
N VAL A 63 -11.22 -7.14 8.45
CA VAL A 63 -9.77 -6.96 8.21
C VAL A 63 -9.06 -6.46 9.48
N GLU A 64 -9.65 -5.52 10.22
CA GLU A 64 -9.13 -5.05 11.51
C GLU A 64 -8.97 -6.19 12.50
N LYS A 65 -9.99 -7.04 12.64
CA LYS A 65 -9.97 -8.19 13.54
C LYS A 65 -8.92 -9.22 13.12
N GLU A 66 -8.85 -9.52 11.82
CA GLU A 66 -7.91 -10.50 11.27
C GLU A 66 -6.45 -10.05 11.44
N LEU A 67 -6.18 -8.76 11.22
CA LEU A 67 -4.83 -8.19 11.31
C LEU A 67 -4.47 -7.69 12.72
N GLY A 68 -5.44 -7.57 13.63
CA GLY A 68 -5.25 -7.01 14.96
C GLY A 68 -4.84 -5.53 14.96
N VAL A 69 -5.31 -4.74 13.98
CA VAL A 69 -4.93 -3.33 13.80
C VAL A 69 -6.14 -2.40 13.81
N SER A 70 -5.90 -1.11 14.04
CA SER A 70 -6.92 -0.07 14.04
C SER A 70 -7.48 0.23 12.64
N TYR A 71 -8.70 0.77 12.57
CA TYR A 71 -9.33 1.26 11.33
C TYR A 71 -8.39 2.17 10.50
N PRO A 72 -7.75 3.21 11.09
CA PRO A 72 -6.81 4.04 10.34
C PRO A 72 -5.65 3.24 9.74
N THR A 73 -5.17 2.20 10.42
CA THR A 73 -4.09 1.34 9.91
C THR A 73 -4.53 0.55 8.69
N VAL A 74 -5.75 -0.01 8.69
CA VAL A 74 -6.29 -0.73 7.53
C VAL A 74 -6.46 0.20 6.34
N LYS A 75 -7.00 1.41 6.58
CA LYS A 75 -7.16 2.42 5.53
C LYS A 75 -5.81 2.84 4.93
N ASN A 76 -4.81 3.11 5.76
CA ASN A 76 -3.46 3.46 5.29
C ASN A 76 -2.82 2.34 4.46
N LYS A 77 -3.01 1.07 4.85
CA LYS A 77 -2.54 -0.09 4.05
C LYS A 77 -3.28 -0.21 2.72
N LEU A 78 -4.57 0.08 2.69
CA LEU A 78 -5.35 0.09 1.46
C LEU A 78 -4.88 1.18 0.49
N GLU A 79 -4.63 2.38 1.00
CA GLU A 79 -4.09 3.49 0.20
C GLU A 79 -2.66 3.21 -0.31
N ASP A 80 -1.80 2.61 0.52
CA ASP A 80 -0.45 2.19 0.11
C ASP A 80 -0.49 1.19 -1.05
N VAL A 81 -1.35 0.18 -0.94
CA VAL A 81 -1.56 -0.82 -2.01
C VAL A 81 -2.19 -0.18 -3.25
N ALA A 82 -3.20 0.68 -3.09
CA ALA A 82 -3.84 1.37 -4.20
C ALA A 82 -2.82 2.24 -4.98
N SER A 83 -2.00 2.99 -4.26
CA SER A 83 -0.90 3.79 -4.81
C SER A 83 0.12 2.93 -5.57
N ALA A 84 0.54 1.80 -4.97
CA ALA A 84 1.46 0.86 -5.61
C ALA A 84 0.89 0.22 -6.89
N LEU A 85 -0.44 0.08 -6.97
CA LEU A 85 -1.17 -0.40 -8.15
C LEU A 85 -1.48 0.70 -9.18
N GLY A 86 -1.06 1.95 -8.94
CA GLY A 86 -1.29 3.09 -9.82
C GLY A 86 -2.66 3.77 -9.64
N HIS A 87 -3.43 3.37 -8.64
CA HIS A 87 -4.68 4.01 -8.24
C HIS A 87 -4.35 5.11 -7.24
N LYS A 88 -3.74 6.20 -7.71
CA LYS A 88 -3.62 7.40 -6.87
C LYS A 88 -5.02 7.95 -6.67
N GLY A 89 -5.53 7.90 -5.43
CA GLY A 89 -6.59 8.79 -5.02
C GLY A 89 -6.17 10.23 -5.31
N GLU A 90 -7.13 11.12 -5.54
CA GLU A 90 -6.84 12.55 -5.44
C GLU A 90 -6.06 12.76 -4.13
N PRO A 91 -4.92 13.48 -4.15
CA PRO A 91 -4.24 13.79 -2.91
C PRO A 91 -5.30 14.39 -2.00
N VAL A 92 -5.58 13.74 -0.86
CA VAL A 92 -6.31 14.40 0.21
C VAL A 92 -5.48 15.64 0.45
N PRO A 93 -5.99 16.86 0.17
CA PRO A 93 -5.18 18.04 0.35
C PRO A 93 -4.82 18.06 1.83
N GLU A 94 -3.55 17.81 2.15
CA GLU A 94 -2.99 18.35 3.37
C GLU A 94 -3.22 19.84 3.24
N VAL A 95 -4.24 20.36 3.93
CA VAL A 95 -4.53 21.79 3.96
C VAL A 95 -3.24 22.43 4.46
N PRO A 96 -2.48 23.15 3.59
CA PRO A 96 -1.20 23.70 3.99
C PRO A 96 -1.47 24.70 5.10
N GLY A 97 -0.98 24.41 6.31
CA GLY A 97 -1.23 25.26 7.47
C GLY A 97 -2.14 24.67 8.55
N ARG A 98 -2.85 23.54 8.33
CA ARG A 98 -3.72 22.96 9.37
C ARG A 98 -2.97 22.57 10.64
N ARG A 99 -1.78 21.98 10.51
CA ARG A 99 -0.87 21.74 11.65
C ARG A 99 -0.43 23.04 12.32
N LYS A 100 -0.16 24.08 11.53
CA LYS A 100 0.31 25.36 12.04
C LYS A 100 -0.80 26.10 12.80
N GLU A 101 -2.03 26.09 12.28
CA GLU A 101 -3.21 26.65 12.96
C GLU A 101 -3.54 25.92 14.27
N ILE A 102 -3.42 24.59 14.31
CA ILE A 102 -3.63 23.83 15.55
C ILE A 102 -2.57 24.22 16.60
N LEU A 103 -1.30 24.36 16.18
CA LEU A 103 -0.21 24.80 17.07
C LEU A 103 -0.36 26.26 17.51
N ASP A 104 -0.83 27.15 16.63
CA ASP A 104 -1.06 28.56 16.95
C ASP A 104 -2.22 28.71 17.93
N LYS A 105 -3.32 27.96 17.76
CA LYS A 105 -4.46 27.92 18.71
C LYS A 105 -4.09 27.31 20.06
N LEU A 106 -3.23 26.30 20.08
CA LEU A 106 -2.68 25.73 21.31
C LEU A 106 -1.81 26.76 22.05
N ASN A 107 -0.94 27.48 21.34
CA ASN A 107 -0.12 28.56 21.91
C ASN A 107 -0.94 29.75 22.39
N ALA A 108 -2.06 30.05 21.72
CA ALA A 108 -3.01 31.09 22.13
C ALA A 108 -3.90 30.67 23.32
N GLY A 109 -3.88 29.38 23.72
CA GLY A 109 -4.73 28.84 24.78
C GLY A 109 -6.19 28.63 24.36
N GLU A 110 -6.47 28.68 23.07
CA GLU A 110 -7.82 28.45 22.50
C GLU A 110 -8.14 26.95 22.34
N LEU A 111 -7.14 26.08 22.48
CA LEU A 111 -7.26 24.63 22.48
C LEU A 111 -6.54 24.05 23.69
N SER A 112 -7.12 23.01 24.29
CA SER A 112 -6.39 22.14 25.20
C SER A 112 -5.44 21.21 24.43
N VAL A 113 -4.42 20.71 25.12
CA VAL A 113 -3.46 19.73 24.58
C VAL A 113 -4.17 18.49 24.04
N GLU A 114 -5.25 18.07 24.71
CA GLU A 114 -6.04 16.89 24.35
C GLU A 114 -6.83 17.12 23.06
N GLU A 115 -7.43 18.30 22.89
CA GLU A 115 -8.16 18.69 21.68
C GLU A 115 -7.23 18.86 20.47
N ALA A 116 -6.05 19.45 20.68
CA ALA A 116 -5.04 19.59 19.64
C ALA A 116 -4.56 18.20 19.15
N LEU A 117 -4.32 17.26 20.06
CA LEU A 117 -3.92 15.89 19.72
C LEU A 117 -5.01 15.11 18.97
N SER A 118 -6.29 15.38 19.25
CA SER A 118 -7.40 14.78 18.50
C SER A 118 -7.47 15.32 17.08
N GLN A 119 -7.33 16.64 16.90
CA GLN A 119 -7.39 17.29 15.58
C GLN A 119 -6.19 17.01 14.68
N MET A 120 -5.06 16.56 15.24
CA MET A 120 -3.86 16.15 14.49
C MET A 120 -3.89 14.69 14.02
N LYS A 121 -4.85 13.89 14.48
CA LYS A 121 -4.97 12.45 14.16
C LYS A 121 -5.99 12.14 13.06
N GLU A 122 -6.86 13.09 12.71
CA GLU A 122 -7.71 13.06 11.49
C GLU A 122 -6.95 13.54 10.26
#